data_AF-A0A7C2SWQ4-F1
#
_entry.id   AF-A0A7C2SWQ4-F1
#
_cell.length_a   1.000
_cell.length_b   1.000
_cell.length_c   1.000
_cell.angle_alpha   90.00
_cell.angle_beta   90.00
_cell.angle_gamma   90.00
#
_symmetry.space_group_name_H-M   'P 1'
#
loop_
_entity.id
_entity.type
_entity.pdbx_description
1 polymer ?
#
loop_
_entity_poly.entity_id
_entity_poly.type
_entity_poly.pdbx_seq_one_letter_code
_entity_poly.pdbx_strand_id
1 'polypeptide(L)' 'MPAGGGWVVAHRGGSLLCPENTLPAFEEALDLGVHMLEMD' A
#
# COMPACT_ATOMS: atom_id res chain seq x y z
N MET A 1 -14.46 2.23 -3.09
CA MET A 1 -13.97 2.70 -4.41
C MET A 1 -14.11 4.21 -4.44
N PRO A 2 -13.04 4.99 -4.69
CA PRO A 2 -13.10 6.44 -4.59
C PRO A 2 -14.04 7.02 -5.66
N ALA A 3 -15.13 7.65 -5.20
CA ALA A 3 -16.09 8.36 -6.05
C ALA A 3 -15.55 9.76 -6.36
N GLY A 4 -14.49 9.85 -7.18
CA GLY A 4 -13.95 11.12 -7.67
C GLY A 4 -12.45 11.37 -7.43
N GLY A 5 -11.72 10.43 -6.82
CA GLY A 5 -10.26 10.50 -6.60
C GLY A 5 -9.52 9.35 -7.29
N GLY A 6 -8.23 9.56 -7.57
CA GLY A 6 -7.36 8.50 -8.09
C GLY A 6 -7.15 7.35 -7.10
N TRP A 7 -6.83 6.17 -7.62
CA TRP A 7 -6.43 5.05 -6.78
C TRP A 7 -5.04 5.31 -6.19
N VAL A 8 -4.89 5.03 -4.91
CA VAL A 8 -3.61 5.02 -4.21
C VAL A 8 -3.25 3.58 -3.97
N VAL A 9 -2.18 3.12 -4.62
CA VAL A 9 -1.71 1.74 -4.59
C VAL A 9 -0.33 1.72 -3.94
N ALA A 10 -0.15 0.88 -2.93
CA ALA A 10 1.14 0.69 -2.26
C ALA A 10 1.99 -0.34 -3.02
N HIS A 11 2.96 0.15 -3.80
CA HIS A 11 3.84 -0.68 -4.63
C HIS A 11 4.82 -1.52 -3.79
N ARG A 12 4.64 -2.84 -3.86
CA ARG A 12 5.27 -3.88 -3.03
C ARG A 12 5.03 -3.65 -1.54
N GLY A 13 3.84 -3.14 -1.22
CA GLY A 13 3.52 -2.54 0.07
C GLY A 13 4.10 -1.13 0.23
N GLY A 14 4.37 -0.71 1.47
CA GLY A 14 5.07 0.53 1.78
C GLY A 14 6.59 0.40 1.62
N SER A 15 7.09 0.08 0.43
CA SER A 15 8.51 -0.24 0.17
C SER A 15 9.53 0.86 0.56
N LEU A 16 9.06 2.10 0.75
CA LEU A 16 9.88 3.20 1.26
C LEU A 16 9.95 3.25 2.80
N LEU A 17 9.07 2.53 3.50
CA LEU A 17 8.91 2.55 4.95
C LEU A 17 9.40 1.24 5.59
N CYS A 18 9.28 0.13 4.87
CA CYS A 18 9.64 -1.21 5.32
C CYS A 18 10.22 -2.03 4.15
N PRO A 19 10.95 -3.13 4.43
CA PRO A 19 11.39 -4.05 3.38
C PRO A 19 10.22 -4.49 2.51
N GLU A 20 10.37 -4.33 1.19
CA GLU A 20 9.33 -4.64 0.21
C GLU A 20 8.81 -6.08 0.31
N ASN A 21 7.53 -6.28 -0.06
CA ASN A 21 6.87 -7.59 -0.06
C ASN A 21 6.89 -8.33 1.30
N THR A 22 6.86 -7.58 2.41
CA THR A 22 6.78 -8.15 3.77
C THR A 22 5.48 -7.76 4.47
N LEU A 23 5.05 -8.56 5.45
CA LEU A 23 3.86 -8.24 6.26
C LEU A 23 3.94 -6.84 6.90
N PRO A 24 5.07 -6.40 7.49
CA PRO A 24 5.18 -5.02 8.01
C PRO A 24 4.96 -3.94 6.94
N ALA A 25 5.44 -4.14 5.70
CA ALA A 25 5.21 -3.18 4.63
C ALA A 25 3.73 -3.11 4.20
N PHE A 26 3.00 -4.21 4.31
CA PHE A 26 1.57 -4.25 4.04
C PHE A 26 0.76 -3.64 5.18
N GLU A 27 1.09 -3.97 6.43
CA GLU A 27 0.45 -3.41 7.63
C GLU A 27 0.57 -1.89 7.64
N GLU A 28 1.76 -1.33 7.42
CA GLU A 28 1.92 0.13 7.36
C GLU A 28 1.18 0.78 6.20
N ALA A 29 1.14 0.14 5.04
CA ALA A 29 0.37 0.64 3.91
C ALA A 29 -1.14 0.67 4.21
N LEU A 30 -1.66 -0.33 4.91
CA LEU A 30 -3.06 -0.39 5.35
C LEU A 30 -3.37 0.71 6.38
N ASP A 31 -2.47 0.96 7.33
CA ASP A 31 -2.62 2.02 8.33
C ASP A 31 -2.63 3.43 7.70
N LEU A 32 -1.92 3.61 6.56
CA LEU A 32 -1.97 4.82 5.74
C LEU A 32 -3.24 4.95 4.89
N GLY A 33 -4.11 3.94 4.89
CA GLY A 33 -5.40 3.98 4.19
C GLY A 33 -5.28 3.88 2.67
N VAL A 34 -4.27 3.17 2.15
CA VAL A 34 -4.18 2.92 0.71
C VAL A 34 -5.39 2.11 0.23
N HIS A 35 -5.73 2.28 -1.05
CA HIS A 35 -6.87 1.60 -1.64
C HIS A 35 -6.55 0.16 -2.04
N MET A 36 -5.28 -0.11 -2.33
CA MET A 36 -4.80 -1.39 -2.83
C MET A 36 -3.36 -1.62 -2.39
N LEU A 37 -3.07 -2.86 -2.03
CA LEU A 37 -1.72 -3.37 -1.89
C LEU A 37 -1.31 -4.01 -3.22
N GLU A 38 -0.11 -3.72 -3.68
CA GLU A 38 0.47 -4.38 -4.84
C GLU A 38 1.63 -5.28 -4.40
N MET A 39 1.77 -6.40 -5.10
CA MET A 39 2.82 -7.40 -5.00
C MET A 39 3.27 -7.72 -6.42
N ASP A 40 4.55 -8.08 -6.60
CA ASP A 40 5.07 -8.52 -7.91
C ASP A 40 4.39 -9.79 -8.44
#